data_AF-A0A168PR51-F1
#
_entry.id   AF-A0A168PR51-F1
#
_cell.length_a   1.000
_cell.length_b   1.000
_cell.length_c   1.000
_cell.angle_alpha   90.00
_cell.angle_beta   90.00
_cell.angle_gamma   90.00
#
_symmetry.space_group_name_H-M   'P 1'
#
loop_
_entity.id
_entity.type
_entity.pdbx_description
1 polymer ?
#
loop_
_entity_poly.entity_id
_entity_poly.type
_entity_poly.pdbx_seq_one_letter_code
_entity_poly.pdbx_strand_id
1 'polypeptide(L)'
;MACRFTAINLTDLIKDNETATHKNYDQVWKQWALWCHSHGQSAVEYNPFLRVVEYLVLTEALAYATLNNIRSAIASVSRVIYSTKPPLASHPAILGFLKAKQRRFLKLPNIHEEAFDIQMITNHVLSWGPTAALPVAKLQLKALYLLTVATMWRPRSDLGKLQFRDLSITTAGLTVIARHPKEGKPKTSKVGGRVANCETCPVATMEEFIKKTTHLRSTLAPDHTLFLANLESANSIKSIALATSAA
;
A
#
# COMPACT_ATOMS: atom_id res chain seq x y z
N MET A 1 33.19 23.25 17.85
CA MET A 1 32.59 22.83 19.13
C MET A 1 31.27 22.14 18.78
N ALA A 2 31.26 20.81 18.84
CA ALA A 2 30.17 19.97 18.33
C ALA A 2 29.01 19.90 19.33
N CYS A 3 27.86 20.50 19.00
CA CYS A 3 26.64 20.30 19.77
C CYS A 3 25.96 19.01 19.31
N ARG A 4 25.88 18.06 20.24
CA ARG A 4 25.24 16.76 20.11
C ARG A 4 23.76 16.95 19.72
N PHE A 5 23.38 16.39 18.59
CA PHE A 5 21.98 16.11 18.27
C PHE A 5 21.46 15.11 19.30
N THR A 6 20.77 15.57 20.34
CA THR A 6 19.77 14.74 21.02
C THR A 6 18.59 14.64 20.06
N ALA A 7 18.74 13.76 19.06
CA ALA A 7 17.61 13.20 18.36
C ALA A 7 16.73 12.57 19.44
N ILE A 8 15.58 13.18 19.73
CA ILE A 8 14.48 12.40 20.28
C ILE A 8 14.22 11.34 19.22
N ASN A 9 14.68 10.12 19.49
CA ASN A 9 14.44 8.95 18.67
C ASN A 9 12.92 8.72 18.70
N LEU A 10 12.22 9.30 17.72
CA LEU A 10 10.79 9.08 17.48
C LEU A 10 10.47 7.58 17.30
N THR A 11 11.49 6.76 17.07
CA THR A 11 11.44 5.29 17.06
C THR A 11 11.03 4.67 18.40
N ASP A 12 11.33 5.31 19.54
CA ASP A 12 11.07 4.70 20.85
C ASP A 12 9.63 4.93 21.36
N LEU A 13 8.88 5.85 20.74
CA LEU A 13 7.53 6.23 21.16
C LEU A 13 6.40 5.62 20.30
N ILE A 14 6.74 4.93 19.21
CA ILE A 14 5.77 4.25 18.34
C ILE A 14 6.28 2.83 18.07
N LYS A 15 6.09 1.94 19.06
CA LYS A 15 6.20 0.48 18.87
C LYS A 15 4.97 -0.07 18.11
N ASP A 16 4.66 0.51 16.96
CA ASP A 16 3.77 -0.09 15.97
C ASP A 16 4.55 -0.15 14.66
N ASN A 17 4.70 -1.38 14.14
CA ASN A 17 5.45 -1.74 12.93
C ASN A 17 5.64 -0.57 11.96
N GLU A 18 6.90 -0.23 11.61
CA GLU A 18 7.25 0.82 10.62
C GLU A 18 6.40 0.72 9.35
N THR A 19 5.27 1.41 9.31
CA THR A 19 4.42 1.43 8.11
C THR A 19 5.02 2.39 7.08
N ALA A 20 4.68 2.21 5.81
CA ALA A 20 5.04 3.17 4.77
C ALA A 20 4.59 4.61 5.12
N THR A 21 3.50 4.74 5.89
CA THR A 21 3.02 6.03 6.41
C THR A 21 3.99 6.65 7.40
N HIS A 22 4.56 5.88 8.34
CA HIS A 22 5.55 6.39 9.29
C HIS A 22 6.80 6.91 8.58
N LYS A 23 7.35 6.14 7.63
CA LYS A 23 8.53 6.55 6.86
C LYS A 23 8.30 7.85 6.09
N ASN A 24 7.12 7.99 5.49
CA ASN A 24 6.72 9.21 4.81
C ASN A 24 6.55 10.39 5.79
N TYR A 25 5.94 10.17 6.96
CA TYR A 25 5.79 11.21 7.97
C TYR A 25 7.13 11.64 8.55
N ASP A 26 8.05 10.72 8.79
CA ASP A 26 9.41 11.03 9.25
C ASP A 26 10.15 11.89 8.24
N GLN A 27 10.05 11.56 6.95
CA GLN A 27 10.67 12.34 5.89
C GLN A 27 10.11 13.76 5.82
N VAL A 28 8.78 13.90 5.92
CA VAL A 28 8.11 15.19 5.94
C VAL A 28 8.48 15.99 7.20
N TRP A 29 8.55 15.33 8.36
CA TRP A 29 8.95 15.96 9.61
C TRP A 29 10.39 16.48 9.55
N LYS A 30 11.31 15.72 8.94
CA LYS A 30 12.69 16.17 8.69
C LYS A 30 12.72 17.45 7.86
N GLN A 31 11.94 17.53 6.79
CA GLN A 31 11.85 18.73 5.96
C GLN A 31 11.30 19.92 6.74
N TRP A 32 10.24 19.71 7.52
CA TRP A 32 9.69 20.73 8.42
C TRP A 32 10.73 21.23 9.43
N ALA A 33 11.44 20.31 10.09
CA ALA A 33 12.42 20.65 11.12
C ALA A 33 13.61 21.43 10.54
N LEU A 34 14.08 21.06 9.34
CA LEU A 34 15.10 21.80 8.60
C LEU A 34 14.61 23.20 8.25
N TRP A 35 13.36 23.33 7.79
CA TRP A 35 12.78 24.63 7.49
C TRP A 35 12.71 25.52 8.74
N CYS A 36 12.21 25.01 9.87
CA CYS A 36 12.19 25.74 11.14
C CYS A 36 13.59 26.21 11.55
N HIS A 37 14.58 25.32 11.48
CA HIS A 37 15.96 25.63 11.83
C HIS A 37 16.55 26.74 10.95
N SER A 38 16.31 26.70 9.64
CA SER A 38 16.76 27.74 8.70
C SER A 38 16.15 29.12 8.98
N HIS A 39 15.02 29.19 9.70
CA HIS A 39 14.37 30.43 10.11
C HIS A 39 14.69 30.81 11.56
N GLY A 40 15.70 30.16 12.18
CA GLY A 40 16.12 30.42 13.55
C GLY A 40 15.09 29.99 14.60
N GLN A 41 14.24 29.02 14.28
CA GLN A 41 13.15 28.57 15.14
C GLN A 41 13.32 27.09 15.50
N SER A 42 12.78 26.72 16.66
CA SER A 42 12.70 25.31 17.07
C SER A 42 11.46 24.64 16.46
N ALA A 43 11.65 23.47 15.86
CA ALA A 43 10.55 22.66 15.32
C ALA A 43 9.62 22.08 16.41
N VAL A 44 10.05 22.14 17.68
CA VAL A 44 9.36 21.57 18.84
C VAL A 44 8.93 22.64 19.85
N GLU A 45 9.18 23.91 19.58
CA GLU A 45 8.66 25.01 20.40
C GLU A 45 7.20 25.31 20.06
N TYR A 46 6.40 25.56 21.10
CA TYR A 46 4.96 25.76 20.95
C TYR A 46 4.64 27.14 20.37
N ASN A 47 4.74 27.27 19.05
CA ASN A 47 4.04 28.26 18.25
C ASN A 47 3.64 27.67 16.88
N PRO A 48 3.00 26.49 16.85
CA PRO A 48 2.94 25.70 15.61
C PRO A 48 1.92 26.24 14.62
N PHE A 49 0.86 26.95 15.05
CA PHE A 49 -0.25 27.30 14.16
C PHE A 49 0.14 28.31 13.08
N LEU A 50 0.73 29.44 13.47
CA LEU A 50 1.19 30.48 12.55
C LEU A 50 2.28 29.93 11.63
N ARG A 51 3.25 29.21 12.21
CA ARG A 51 4.39 28.66 11.48
C ARG A 51 4.02 27.57 10.48
N VAL A 52 3.07 26.71 10.83
CA VAL A 52 2.58 25.67 9.91
C VAL A 52 1.82 26.31 8.75
N VAL A 53 1.05 27.36 8.99
CA VAL A 53 0.41 28.11 7.91
C VAL A 53 1.45 28.79 7.02
N GLU A 54 2.46 29.46 7.59
CA GLU A 54 3.57 30.07 6.83
C GLU A 54 4.25 29.03 5.91
N TYR A 55 4.59 27.86 6.46
CA TYR A 55 5.22 26.80 5.68
C TYR A 55 4.30 26.22 4.60
N LEU A 56 3.01 26.07 4.89
CA LEU A 56 2.03 25.62 3.90
C LEU A 56 1.86 26.66 2.77
N VAL A 57 1.93 27.95 3.08
CA VAL A 57 1.90 29.03 2.07
C VAL A 57 3.18 29.02 1.22
N LEU A 58 4.35 28.85 1.83
CA LEU A 58 5.62 28.74 1.08
C LEU A 58 5.64 27.52 0.15
N THR A 59 4.94 26.45 0.52
CA THR A 59 4.82 25.23 -0.26
C THR A 59 3.53 25.18 -1.08
N GLU A 60 2.83 26.30 -1.26
CA GLU A 60 1.49 26.31 -1.86
C GLU A 60 1.45 25.80 -3.30
N ALA A 61 2.58 25.81 -4.01
CA ALA A 61 2.69 25.25 -5.36
C ALA A 61 2.41 23.73 -5.40
N LEU A 62 2.60 23.03 -4.27
CA LEU A 62 2.36 21.59 -4.17
C LEU A 62 0.89 21.23 -4.36
N ALA A 63 0.65 19.98 -4.75
CA ALA A 63 -0.69 19.43 -4.87
C ALA A 63 -1.39 19.38 -3.50
N TYR A 64 -2.73 19.48 -3.50
CA TYR A 64 -3.53 19.40 -2.27
C TYR A 64 -3.22 18.15 -1.43
N ALA A 65 -3.08 16.99 -2.08
CA ALA A 65 -2.74 15.74 -1.41
C ALA A 65 -1.40 15.83 -0.65
N THR A 66 -0.39 16.44 -1.26
CA THR A 66 0.93 16.65 -0.65
C THR A 66 0.85 17.61 0.54
N LEU A 67 0.12 18.72 0.39
CA LEU A 67 -0.08 19.69 1.50
C LEU A 67 -0.85 19.07 2.67
N ASN A 68 -1.85 18.24 2.37
CA ASN A 68 -2.60 17.52 3.40
C ASN A 68 -1.74 16.44 4.10
N ASN A 69 -0.84 15.79 3.37
CA ASN A 69 0.17 14.89 3.92
C ASN A 69 1.14 15.66 4.85
N ILE A 70 1.63 16.83 4.42
CA ILE A 70 2.47 17.72 5.25
C ILE A 70 1.77 18.07 6.56
N ARG A 71 0.53 18.56 6.49
CA ARG A 71 -0.30 18.84 7.68
C ARG A 71 -0.37 17.63 8.61
N SER A 72 -0.66 16.46 8.06
CA SER A 72 -0.94 15.25 8.85
C SER A 72 0.32 14.72 9.54
N ALA A 73 1.47 14.77 8.85
CA ALA A 73 2.76 14.42 9.44
C ALA A 73 3.13 15.35 10.61
N ILE A 74 3.07 16.67 10.42
CA ILE A 74 3.38 17.63 11.48
C ILE A 74 2.42 17.46 12.66
N ALA A 75 1.12 17.36 12.40
CA ALA A 75 0.10 17.18 13.44
C ALA A 75 0.29 15.87 14.23
N SER A 76 0.78 14.81 13.58
CA SER A 76 1.05 13.53 14.25
C SER A 76 2.13 13.65 15.34
N VAL A 77 3.19 14.41 15.07
CA VAL A 77 4.27 14.68 16.03
C VAL A 77 3.83 15.71 17.06
N SER A 78 3.13 16.77 16.64
CA SER A 78 2.59 17.80 17.55
C SER A 78 1.65 17.19 18.60
N ARG A 79 0.87 16.16 18.25
CA ARG A 79 0.01 15.43 19.20
C ARG A 79 0.80 14.75 20.33
N VAL A 80 2.02 14.32 20.06
CA VAL A 80 2.90 13.68 21.05
C VAL A 80 3.56 14.76 21.92
N ILE A 81 4.12 15.79 21.31
CA ILE A 81 4.88 16.85 22.01
C ILE A 81 3.93 17.75 22.82
N TYR A 82 2.72 18.00 22.34
CA TYR A 82 1.73 18.89 22.96
C TYR A 82 0.42 18.16 23.28
N SER A 83 0.52 17.04 24.00
CA SER A 83 -0.63 16.16 24.31
C SER A 83 -1.80 16.86 25.02
N THR A 84 -1.53 17.96 25.74
CA THR A 84 -2.55 18.75 26.47
C THR A 84 -3.18 19.87 25.63
N LYS A 85 -2.73 20.07 24.38
CA LYS A 85 -3.18 21.16 23.51
C LYS A 85 -4.16 20.65 22.44
N PRO A 86 -5.02 21.53 21.89
CA PRO A 86 -5.89 21.15 20.79
C PRO A 86 -5.12 20.60 19.59
N PRO A 87 -5.65 19.60 18.85
CA PRO A 87 -4.96 19.03 17.70
C PRO A 87 -4.66 20.08 16.63
N LEU A 88 -3.38 20.17 16.22
CA LEU A 88 -2.92 21.07 15.16
C LEU A 88 -3.76 20.97 13.89
N ALA A 89 -4.08 19.75 13.46
CA ALA A 89 -4.84 19.48 12.25
C ALA A 89 -6.26 20.08 12.24
N SER A 90 -6.79 20.41 13.42
CA SER A 90 -8.14 20.98 13.61
C SER A 90 -8.15 22.52 13.67
N HIS A 91 -6.99 23.17 13.58
CA HIS A 91 -6.92 24.63 13.68
C HIS A 91 -7.63 25.33 12.50
N PRO A 92 -8.50 26.33 12.73
CA PRO A 92 -9.29 26.97 11.68
C PRO A 92 -8.49 27.54 10.52
N ALA A 93 -7.32 28.15 10.79
CA ALA A 93 -6.48 28.72 9.73
C ALA A 93 -5.89 27.64 8.78
N ILE A 94 -5.46 26.50 9.34
CA ILE A 94 -4.92 25.38 8.56
C ILE A 94 -6.03 24.74 7.72
N LEU A 95 -7.20 24.53 8.31
CA LEU A 95 -8.38 24.03 7.60
C LEU A 95 -8.84 25.00 6.51
N GLY A 96 -8.81 26.30 6.79
CA GLY A 96 -9.14 27.37 5.84
C GLY A 96 -8.21 27.37 4.64
N PHE A 97 -6.90 27.31 4.87
CA PHE A 97 -5.89 27.20 3.82
C PHE A 97 -6.12 25.98 2.92
N LEU A 98 -6.26 24.78 3.50
CA LEU A 98 -6.48 23.56 2.72
C LEU A 98 -7.80 23.57 1.95
N LYS A 99 -8.89 24.06 2.56
CA LYS A 99 -10.18 24.22 1.87
C LYS A 99 -10.08 25.20 0.71
N ALA A 100 -9.36 26.33 0.89
CA ALA A 100 -9.14 27.29 -0.17
C ALA A 100 -8.33 26.68 -1.33
N LYS A 101 -7.26 25.94 -1.03
CA LYS A 101 -6.48 25.19 -2.02
C LYS A 101 -7.35 24.17 -2.76
N GLN A 102 -8.17 23.40 -2.04
CA GLN A 102 -9.06 22.40 -2.64
C GLN A 102 -10.07 23.04 -3.60
N ARG A 103 -10.68 24.17 -3.22
CA ARG A 103 -11.64 24.91 -4.07
C ARG A 103 -10.99 25.47 -5.34
N ARG A 104 -9.77 26.01 -5.23
CA ARG A 104 -9.02 26.54 -6.39
C ARG A 104 -8.62 25.45 -7.38
N PHE A 105 -8.44 24.22 -6.90
CA PHE A 105 -7.96 23.09 -7.70
C PHE A 105 -8.94 21.91 -7.68
N LEU A 106 -10.24 22.18 -7.78
CA LEU A 106 -11.25 21.14 -8.04
C LEU A 106 -10.95 20.50 -9.40
N LYS A 107 -10.04 19.51 -9.40
CA LYS A 107 -9.75 18.69 -10.56
C LYS A 107 -10.93 17.74 -10.71
N LEU A 108 -11.84 18.07 -11.62
CA LEU A 108 -12.86 17.13 -12.05
C LEU A 108 -12.17 15.90 -12.67
N PRO A 109 -12.76 14.70 -12.54
CA PRO A 109 -12.30 13.54 -13.30
C PRO A 109 -12.16 13.93 -14.77
N ASN A 110 -11.05 13.57 -15.39
CA ASN A 110 -10.83 13.91 -16.78
C ASN A 110 -11.79 13.07 -17.64
N ILE A 111 -12.76 13.72 -18.29
CA ILE A 111 -13.77 13.04 -19.11
C ILE A 111 -13.14 12.43 -20.37
N HIS A 112 -11.96 12.92 -20.77
CA HIS A 112 -11.16 12.37 -21.86
C HIS A 112 -10.17 11.31 -21.39
N GLU A 113 -10.16 10.94 -20.11
CA GLU A 113 -9.36 9.81 -19.66
C GLU A 113 -9.94 8.54 -20.27
N GLU A 114 -9.18 7.93 -21.19
CA GLU A 114 -9.61 6.71 -21.86
C GLU A 114 -9.85 5.60 -20.84
N ALA A 115 -10.95 4.87 -21.02
CA ALA A 115 -11.21 3.69 -20.21
C ALA A 115 -10.08 2.67 -20.45
N PHE A 116 -9.45 2.21 -19.37
CA PHE A 116 -8.40 1.21 -19.46
C PHE A 116 -8.97 -0.11 -19.98
N ASP A 117 -8.49 -0.57 -21.13
CA ASP A 117 -8.93 -1.83 -21.73
C ASP A 117 -8.25 -3.05 -21.08
N ILE A 118 -8.98 -3.74 -20.21
CA ILE A 118 -8.55 -4.97 -19.54
C ILE A 118 -8.29 -6.11 -20.56
N GLN A 119 -8.89 -6.06 -21.76
CA GLN A 119 -8.65 -7.08 -22.78
C GLN A 119 -7.21 -7.08 -23.27
N MET A 120 -6.53 -5.92 -23.30
CA MET A 120 -5.13 -5.83 -23.67
C MET A 120 -4.24 -6.69 -22.75
N ILE A 121 -4.40 -6.57 -21.42
CA ILE A 121 -3.64 -7.38 -20.47
C ILE A 121 -4.09 -8.85 -20.54
N THR A 122 -5.41 -9.09 -20.65
CA THR A 122 -5.94 -10.46 -20.75
C THR A 122 -5.32 -11.21 -21.93
N ASN A 123 -5.33 -10.60 -23.11
CA ASN A 123 -4.74 -11.18 -24.32
C ASN A 123 -3.23 -11.42 -24.17
N HIS A 124 -2.52 -10.48 -23.56
CA HIS A 124 -1.09 -10.67 -23.26
C HIS A 124 -0.84 -11.87 -22.35
N VAL A 125 -1.59 -11.99 -21.25
CA VAL A 125 -1.45 -13.11 -20.30
C VAL A 125 -1.83 -14.45 -20.94
N LEU A 126 -2.86 -14.47 -21.79
CA LEU A 126 -3.26 -15.67 -22.52
C LEU A 126 -2.23 -16.08 -23.60
N SER A 127 -1.51 -15.11 -24.18
CA SER A 127 -0.47 -15.39 -25.19
C SER A 127 0.72 -16.18 -24.65
N TRP A 128 0.91 -16.27 -23.33
CA TRP A 128 2.00 -17.04 -22.73
C TRP A 128 1.86 -18.56 -22.93
N GLY A 129 0.68 -19.02 -23.35
CA GLY A 129 0.38 -20.42 -23.64
C GLY A 129 -0.47 -21.10 -22.58
N PRO A 130 -0.66 -22.43 -22.72
CA PRO A 130 -1.55 -23.20 -21.84
C PRO A 130 -1.12 -23.15 -20.38
N THR A 131 -2.06 -22.91 -19.47
CA THR A 131 -1.82 -22.80 -18.02
C THR A 131 -0.98 -23.96 -17.46
N ALA A 132 -1.27 -25.20 -17.88
CA ALA A 132 -0.55 -26.39 -17.45
C ALA A 132 0.91 -26.44 -17.91
N ALA A 133 1.26 -25.78 -19.03
CA ALA A 133 2.60 -25.76 -19.59
C ALA A 133 3.46 -24.59 -19.05
N LEU A 134 2.85 -23.61 -18.36
CA LEU A 134 3.57 -22.44 -17.88
C LEU A 134 4.62 -22.77 -16.79
N PRO A 135 5.83 -22.16 -16.87
CA PRO A 135 6.76 -22.13 -15.74
C PRO A 135 6.11 -21.48 -14.52
N VAL A 136 6.51 -21.90 -13.31
CA VAL A 136 5.89 -21.46 -12.05
C VAL A 136 5.85 -19.93 -11.91
N ALA A 137 6.90 -19.22 -12.34
CA ALA A 137 6.93 -17.76 -12.30
C ALA A 137 5.84 -17.11 -13.18
N LYS A 138 5.69 -17.54 -14.44
CA LYS A 138 4.63 -17.04 -15.34
C LYS A 138 3.24 -17.48 -14.89
N LEU A 139 3.12 -18.72 -14.39
CA LEU A 139 1.87 -19.23 -13.84
C LEU A 139 1.43 -18.41 -12.62
N GLN A 140 2.36 -18.01 -11.76
CA GLN A 140 2.09 -17.13 -10.62
C GLN A 140 1.54 -15.77 -11.07
N LEU A 141 2.17 -15.16 -12.08
CA LEU A 141 1.69 -13.88 -12.63
C LEU A 141 0.29 -14.01 -13.25
N LYS A 142 0.04 -15.09 -13.99
CA LYS A 142 -1.29 -15.39 -14.56
C LYS A 142 -2.33 -15.58 -13.46
N ALA A 143 -1.99 -16.34 -12.42
CA ALA A 143 -2.83 -16.56 -11.24
C ALA A 143 -3.15 -15.25 -10.50
N LEU A 144 -2.13 -14.42 -10.25
CA LEU A 144 -2.29 -13.11 -9.60
C LEU A 144 -3.19 -12.20 -10.43
N TYR A 145 -3.00 -12.13 -11.74
CA TYR A 145 -3.81 -11.33 -12.65
C TYR A 145 -5.27 -11.79 -12.66
N LEU A 146 -5.53 -13.07 -12.93
CA LEU A 146 -6.90 -13.59 -13.01
C LEU A 146 -7.62 -13.49 -11.67
N LEU A 147 -6.92 -13.69 -10.55
CA LEU A 147 -7.51 -13.49 -9.22
C LEU A 147 -7.81 -12.02 -8.94
N THR A 148 -6.95 -11.09 -9.39
CA THR A 148 -7.20 -9.64 -9.31
C THR A 148 -8.48 -9.28 -10.07
N VAL A 149 -8.62 -9.75 -11.31
CA VAL A 149 -9.81 -9.49 -12.13
C VAL A 149 -11.05 -10.16 -11.55
N ALA A 150 -10.94 -11.36 -10.98
CA ALA A 150 -12.09 -12.07 -10.42
C ALA A 150 -12.59 -11.45 -9.10
N THR A 151 -11.69 -10.85 -8.32
CA THR A 151 -12.01 -10.34 -6.97
C THR A 151 -12.10 -8.82 -6.88
N MET A 152 -11.54 -8.10 -7.85
CA MET A 152 -11.29 -6.66 -7.81
C MET A 152 -10.43 -6.23 -6.60
N TRP A 153 -9.64 -7.15 -6.03
CA TRP A 153 -8.77 -6.83 -4.90
C TRP A 153 -7.48 -6.17 -5.37
N ARG A 154 -6.90 -5.31 -4.53
CA ARG A 154 -5.66 -4.62 -4.88
C ARG A 154 -4.51 -5.64 -4.91
N PRO A 155 -3.78 -5.80 -6.02
CA PRO A 155 -2.72 -6.80 -6.14
C PRO A 155 -1.68 -6.68 -5.02
N ARG A 156 -1.23 -5.44 -4.77
CA ARG A 156 -0.15 -5.21 -3.81
C ARG A 156 -0.58 -5.43 -2.37
N SER A 157 -1.67 -4.79 -1.96
CA SER A 157 -2.00 -4.63 -0.55
C SER A 157 -2.97 -5.66 0.01
N ASP A 158 -3.79 -6.25 -0.86
CA ASP A 158 -4.75 -7.28 -0.48
C ASP A 158 -4.19 -8.65 -0.89
N LEU A 159 -3.91 -8.87 -2.18
CA LEU A 159 -3.42 -10.17 -2.68
C LEU A 159 -1.97 -10.45 -2.28
N GLY A 160 -1.11 -9.43 -2.22
CA GLY A 160 0.28 -9.57 -1.75
C GLY A 160 0.42 -9.95 -0.28
N LYS A 161 -0.66 -9.85 0.52
CA LYS A 161 -0.73 -10.29 1.92
C LYS A 161 -1.59 -11.55 2.10
N LEU A 162 -2.24 -12.03 1.04
CA LEU A 162 -3.11 -13.19 1.12
C LEU A 162 -2.28 -14.39 1.54
N GLN A 163 -2.67 -15.05 2.63
CA GLN A 163 -1.96 -16.22 3.13
C GLN A 163 -2.45 -17.48 2.42
N PHE A 164 -1.57 -18.48 2.30
CA PHE A 164 -1.92 -19.74 1.64
C PHE A 164 -3.12 -20.43 2.32
N ARG A 165 -3.19 -20.38 3.66
CA ARG A 165 -4.30 -20.92 4.47
C ARG A 165 -5.65 -20.20 4.31
N ASP A 166 -5.64 -19.02 3.70
CA ASP A 166 -6.85 -18.20 3.53
C ASP A 166 -7.53 -18.43 2.18
N LEU A 167 -7.14 -19.52 1.51
CA LEU A 167 -7.67 -19.96 0.24
C LEU A 167 -8.32 -21.33 0.40
N SER A 168 -9.53 -21.48 -0.15
CA SER A 168 -10.26 -22.75 -0.19
C SER A 168 -10.85 -22.95 -1.59
N ILE A 169 -10.51 -24.08 -2.22
CA ILE A 169 -11.05 -24.47 -3.52
C ILE A 169 -11.95 -25.69 -3.31
N THR A 170 -13.16 -25.60 -3.83
CA THR A 170 -14.18 -26.65 -3.79
C THR A 170 -14.80 -26.80 -5.18
N THR A 171 -15.69 -27.78 -5.36
CA THR A 171 -16.48 -27.93 -6.60
C THR A 171 -17.33 -26.71 -6.92
N ALA A 172 -17.73 -25.93 -5.91
CA ALA A 172 -18.49 -24.69 -6.08
C ALA A 172 -17.63 -23.50 -6.56
N GLY A 173 -16.29 -23.61 -6.50
CA GLY A 173 -15.36 -22.56 -6.90
C GLY A 173 -14.30 -22.25 -5.85
N LEU A 174 -13.82 -21.01 -5.88
CA LEU A 174 -12.69 -20.53 -5.07
C LEU A 174 -13.18 -19.50 -4.05
N THR A 175 -12.83 -19.69 -2.78
CA THR A 175 -13.02 -18.71 -1.72
C THR A 175 -11.66 -18.19 -1.25
N VAL A 176 -11.52 -16.87 -1.16
CA VAL A 176 -10.34 -16.19 -0.62
C VAL A 176 -10.73 -15.22 0.49
N ILE A 177 -9.90 -15.16 1.55
CA ILE A 177 -10.13 -14.32 2.72
C ILE A 177 -8.94 -13.36 2.92
N ALA A 178 -9.19 -12.07 2.92
CA ALA A 178 -8.23 -11.06 3.34
C ALA A 178 -8.44 -10.78 4.82
N ARG A 179 -7.55 -11.30 5.69
CA ARG A 179 -7.58 -11.05 7.14
C ARG A 179 -7.21 -9.62 7.52
N HIS A 180 -6.21 -9.07 6.84
CA HIS A 180 -5.66 -7.75 7.14
C HIS A 180 -5.61 -6.89 5.87
N PRO A 181 -6.77 -6.59 5.25
CA PRO A 181 -6.81 -5.73 4.08
C PRO A 181 -6.26 -4.34 4.43
N LYS A 182 -5.80 -3.61 3.42
CA LYS A 182 -5.24 -2.26 3.64
C LYS A 182 -6.27 -1.31 4.25
N GLU A 183 -7.52 -1.44 3.81
CA GLU A 183 -8.63 -0.58 4.20
C GLU A 183 -9.82 -1.46 4.58
N GLY A 184 -10.51 -1.07 5.65
CA GLY A 184 -11.73 -1.73 6.11
C GLY A 184 -11.50 -2.96 6.99
N LYS A 185 -12.59 -3.70 7.19
CA LYS A 185 -12.63 -4.95 7.96
C LYS A 185 -12.16 -6.13 7.10
N PRO A 186 -11.80 -7.28 7.71
CA PRO A 186 -11.55 -8.50 6.97
C PRO A 186 -12.64 -8.77 5.92
N LYS A 187 -12.25 -9.18 4.72
CA LYS A 187 -13.18 -9.36 3.59
C LYS A 187 -12.98 -10.71 2.91
N THR A 188 -14.05 -11.22 2.33
CA THR A 188 -14.09 -12.52 1.65
C THR A 188 -14.63 -12.32 0.24
N SER A 189 -14.01 -13.00 -0.73
CA SER A 189 -14.51 -13.08 -2.10
C SER A 189 -14.73 -14.55 -2.47
N LYS A 190 -15.90 -14.82 -3.05
CA LYS A 190 -16.26 -16.13 -3.61
C LYS A 190 -16.28 -15.98 -5.13
N VAL A 191 -15.32 -16.62 -5.77
CA VAL A 191 -15.26 -16.77 -7.23
C VAL A 191 -16.00 -18.07 -7.56
N GLY A 192 -16.94 -17.99 -8.50
CA GLY A 192 -17.73 -19.15 -8.93
C GLY A 192 -16.87 -20.30 -9.46
N GLY A 193 -17.53 -21.42 -9.79
CA GLY A 193 -16.88 -22.62 -10.31
C GLY A 193 -16.07 -22.40 -11.58
N ARG A 194 -15.48 -23.49 -12.09
CA ARG A 194 -14.69 -23.44 -13.33
C ARG A 194 -15.52 -22.85 -14.48
N VAL A 195 -14.93 -21.91 -15.21
CA VAL A 195 -15.53 -21.36 -16.43
C VAL A 195 -15.13 -22.20 -17.64
N ALA A 196 -15.92 -22.15 -18.71
CA ALA A 196 -15.74 -23.01 -19.89
C ALA A 196 -14.33 -22.89 -20.51
N ASN A 197 -13.77 -21.68 -20.55
CA ASN A 197 -12.39 -21.48 -20.99
C ASN A 197 -11.43 -21.62 -19.80
N CYS A 198 -10.76 -22.77 -19.71
CA CYS A 198 -9.77 -23.05 -18.66
C CYS A 198 -8.61 -22.04 -18.61
N GLU A 199 -8.28 -21.41 -19.74
CA GLU A 199 -7.14 -20.49 -19.83
C GLU A 199 -7.43 -19.11 -19.22
N THR A 200 -8.70 -18.70 -19.17
CA THR A 200 -9.15 -17.50 -18.45
C THR A 200 -9.73 -17.83 -17.08
N CYS A 201 -9.74 -19.10 -16.69
CA CYS A 201 -10.38 -19.51 -15.45
C CYS A 201 -9.49 -19.24 -14.24
N PRO A 202 -9.90 -18.34 -13.32
CA PRO A 202 -9.14 -18.09 -12.09
C PRO A 202 -9.05 -19.36 -11.22
N VAL A 203 -10.12 -20.16 -11.14
CA VAL A 203 -10.13 -21.39 -10.33
C VAL A 203 -9.13 -22.41 -10.88
N ALA A 204 -9.21 -22.76 -12.17
CA ALA A 204 -8.33 -23.75 -12.78
C ALA A 204 -6.85 -23.30 -12.74
N THR A 205 -6.60 -22.01 -12.96
CA THR A 205 -5.24 -21.44 -12.86
C THR A 205 -4.70 -21.52 -11.43
N MET A 206 -5.53 -21.21 -10.43
CA MET A 206 -5.14 -21.33 -9.03
C MET A 206 -4.88 -22.78 -8.62
N GLU A 207 -5.70 -23.73 -9.06
CA GLU A 207 -5.49 -25.16 -8.81
C GLU A 207 -4.14 -25.63 -9.36
N GLU A 208 -3.82 -25.28 -10.61
CA GLU A 208 -2.55 -25.64 -11.23
C GLU A 208 -1.37 -24.95 -10.53
N PHE A 209 -1.51 -23.69 -10.15
CA PHE A 209 -0.47 -22.97 -9.40
C PHE A 209 -0.20 -23.61 -8.03
N ILE A 210 -1.25 -23.96 -7.29
CA ILE A 210 -1.13 -24.62 -5.99
C ILE A 210 -0.46 -25.97 -6.18
N LYS A 211 -0.95 -26.79 -7.11
CA LYS A 211 -0.38 -28.10 -7.44
C LYS A 211 1.13 -28.01 -7.73
N LYS A 212 1.55 -27.06 -8.58
CA LYS A 212 2.98 -26.88 -8.91
C LYS A 212 3.80 -26.30 -7.76
N THR A 213 3.20 -25.60 -6.81
CA THR A 213 3.92 -24.97 -5.68
C THR A 213 3.83 -25.74 -4.37
N THR A 214 3.03 -26.81 -4.26
CA THR A 214 2.86 -27.59 -3.01
C THR A 214 4.19 -28.04 -2.41
N HIS A 215 5.08 -28.60 -3.24
CA HIS A 215 6.39 -29.09 -2.79
C HIS A 215 7.33 -27.97 -2.31
N LEU A 216 7.10 -26.73 -2.74
CA LEU A 216 7.89 -25.55 -2.37
C LEU A 216 7.49 -24.93 -1.02
N ARG A 217 6.36 -25.37 -0.45
CA ARG A 217 5.76 -24.76 0.73
C ARG A 217 6.07 -25.49 2.03
N SER A 218 6.65 -26.69 1.96
CA SER A 218 6.89 -27.56 3.12
C SER A 218 7.82 -26.93 4.17
N THR A 219 8.76 -26.09 3.75
CA THR A 219 9.74 -25.41 4.60
C THR A 219 9.32 -23.99 5.02
N LEU A 220 8.18 -23.51 4.52
CA LEU A 220 7.69 -22.17 4.81
C LEU A 220 6.87 -22.14 6.10
N ALA A 221 6.86 -20.98 6.77
CA ALA A 221 6.07 -20.77 7.97
C ALA A 221 4.56 -20.99 7.70
N PRO A 222 3.75 -21.39 8.70
CA PRO A 222 2.31 -21.65 8.52
C PRO A 222 1.50 -20.45 7.99
N ASP A 223 2.02 -19.23 8.18
CA ASP A 223 1.41 -17.97 7.79
C ASP A 223 1.99 -17.37 6.49
N HIS A 224 2.74 -18.17 5.72
CA HIS A 224 3.33 -17.75 4.46
C HIS A 224 2.28 -17.26 3.45
N THR A 225 2.69 -16.35 2.58
CA THR A 225 1.82 -15.79 1.55
C THR A 225 1.49 -16.82 0.47
N LEU A 226 0.32 -16.70 -0.13
CA LEU A 226 -0.11 -17.52 -1.27
C LEU A 226 0.90 -17.43 -2.42
N PHE A 227 1.33 -16.22 -2.75
CA PHE A 227 2.34 -15.97 -3.79
C PHE A 227 3.75 -15.94 -3.19
N LEU A 228 4.72 -16.42 -3.94
CA LEU A 228 6.10 -16.66 -3.51
C LEU A 228 7.08 -15.74 -4.24
N ALA A 229 8.21 -15.45 -3.60
CA ALA A 229 9.37 -14.79 -4.21
C ALA A 229 10.51 -15.79 -4.42
N ASN A 230 11.47 -15.41 -5.27
CA ASN A 230 12.66 -16.19 -5.60
C ASN A 230 12.35 -17.58 -6.19
N LEU A 231 11.34 -17.66 -7.06
CA LEU A 231 10.90 -18.92 -7.69
C LEU A 231 11.97 -19.59 -8.57
N GLU A 232 13.02 -18.85 -8.95
CA GLU A 232 14.14 -19.35 -9.75
C GLU A 232 15.21 -20.07 -8.91
N SER A 233 15.21 -19.85 -7.58
CA SER A 233 16.23 -20.36 -6.66
C SER A 233 15.58 -21.12 -5.52
N ALA A 234 15.44 -22.44 -5.69
CA ALA A 234 14.73 -23.34 -4.76
C ALA A 234 15.15 -23.20 -3.30
N ASN A 235 16.43 -22.92 -3.03
CA ASN A 235 16.98 -22.76 -1.68
C ASN A 235 16.66 -21.40 -1.02
N SER A 236 15.98 -20.50 -1.72
CA SER A 236 15.73 -19.12 -1.27
C SER A 236 14.28 -18.68 -1.40
N ILE A 237 13.38 -19.64 -1.64
CA ILE A 237 11.94 -19.39 -1.75
C ILE A 237 11.43 -18.80 -0.43
N LYS A 238 10.62 -17.77 -0.55
CA LYS A 238 10.03 -17.08 0.59
C LYS A 238 8.69 -16.45 0.21
N SER A 239 7.94 -16.02 1.21
CA SER A 239 6.76 -15.18 1.02
C SER A 239 7.09 -13.93 0.19
N ILE A 240 6.19 -13.51 -0.69
CA ILE A 240 6.36 -12.26 -1.44
C ILE A 240 6.32 -11.07 -0.48
N ALA A 241 7.26 -10.14 -0.63
CA ALA A 241 7.20 -8.88 0.10
C ALA A 241 6.17 -7.94 -0.55
N LEU A 242 5.56 -7.06 0.24
CA LEU A 242 4.64 -6.01 -0.22
C LEU A 242 5.20 -5.12 -1.35
N ALA A 243 6.52 -5.01 -1.48
CA ALA A 243 7.17 -4.24 -2.53
C ALA A 243 7.21 -4.98 -3.89
N THR A 244 7.22 -6.31 -3.89
CA THR A 244 7.50 -7.17 -5.06
C THR A 244 6.26 -7.67 -5.80
N SER A 245 5.04 -7.48 -5.27
CA SER A 245 3.78 -7.99 -5.88
C SER A 245 3.28 -7.19 -7.09
N ALA A 246 4.14 -6.38 -7.70
CA ALA A 246 3.83 -5.53 -8.86
C ALA A 246 4.99 -5.42 -9.85
N ALA A 247 6.00 -6.30 -9.75
CA ALA A 247 7.10 -6.41 -10.69
C ALA A 247 6.86 -7.57 -11.65
#